data_AF-A0A356ZBJ3-F1
#
_entry.id   AF-A0A356ZBJ3-F1
#
_cell.length_a   1.000
_cell.length_b   1.000
_cell.length_c   1.000
_cell.angle_alpha   90.00
_cell.angle_beta   90.00
_cell.angle_gamma   90.00
#
_symmetry.space_group_name_H-M   'P 1'
#
loop_
_entity.id
_entity.type
_entity.pdbx_description
1 polymer ?
#
loop_
_entity_poly.entity_id
_entity_poly.type
_entity_poly.pdbx_seq_one_letter_code
_entity_poly.pdbx_strand_id
1 'polypeptide(L)'
;MQKLVGMVYAMTNSAAGNKVIAFRRGANGRLTRVKAYETGGRGTGKAQVDPLASQGSLILSRGGGFLFAVNAGSNSISSFRVANSGRLTLVNVVPSGGVKPNSICQ
;
A
#
# COMPACT_ATOMS: atom_id res chain seq x y z
N MET A 1 9.19 -7.76 -26.51
CA MET A 1 8.60 -7.18 -25.27
C MET A 1 9.03 -8.05 -24.08
N GLN A 2 9.47 -7.48 -22.96
CA GLN A 2 9.93 -8.28 -21.80
C GLN A 2 8.74 -8.92 -21.05
N LYS A 3 8.87 -10.21 -20.71
CA LYS A 3 7.85 -10.99 -19.99
C LYS A 3 7.62 -10.41 -18.59
N LEU A 4 6.36 -10.14 -18.27
CA LEU A 4 5.88 -9.76 -16.95
C LEU A 4 5.88 -10.97 -16.01
N VAL A 5 6.38 -10.79 -14.79
CA VAL A 5 6.46 -11.88 -13.80
C VAL A 5 5.78 -11.56 -12.47
N GLY A 6 5.23 -10.35 -12.32
CA GLY A 6 4.44 -10.00 -11.13
C GLY A 6 4.24 -8.51 -10.93
N MET A 7 3.71 -8.18 -9.76
CA MET A 7 3.45 -6.81 -9.31
C MET A 7 4.24 -6.51 -8.04
N VAL A 8 4.64 -5.26 -7.90
CA VAL A 8 5.22 -4.71 -6.67
C VAL A 8 4.37 -3.52 -6.25
N TYR A 9 4.04 -3.44 -4.97
CA TYR A 9 3.33 -2.30 -4.40
C TYR A 9 4.23 -1.63 -3.38
N ALA A 10 4.29 -0.30 -3.44
CA ALA A 10 4.97 0.53 -2.45
C ALA A 10 3.98 1.57 -1.93
N MET A 11 4.12 1.98 -0.67
CA MET A 11 3.27 2.99 -0.07
C MET A 11 4.06 4.28 0.14
N THR A 12 3.43 5.42 -0.10
CA THR A 12 4.01 6.71 0.30
C THR A 12 3.89 6.91 1.81
N ASN A 13 4.36 8.06 2.31
CA ASN A 13 4.07 8.52 3.67
C ASN A 13 3.66 10.01 3.64
N SER A 14 2.67 10.36 2.81
CA SER A 14 2.24 11.76 2.65
C SER A 14 1.19 12.15 3.68
N ALA A 15 1.43 13.23 4.43
CA ALA A 15 0.44 13.81 5.34
C ALA A 15 -0.77 14.45 4.64
N ALA A 16 -0.63 14.84 3.37
CA ALA A 16 -1.71 15.43 2.58
C ALA A 16 -2.65 14.37 1.98
N GLY A 17 -2.19 13.13 1.86
CA GLY A 17 -2.95 12.03 1.27
C GLY A 17 -2.02 10.88 0.93
N ASN A 18 -2.19 9.77 1.61
CA ASN A 18 -1.34 8.60 1.44
C ASN A 18 -1.77 7.79 0.22
N LYS A 19 -0.80 7.19 -0.47
CA LYS A 19 -1.04 6.45 -1.72
C LYS A 19 -0.28 5.14 -1.74
N VAL A 20 -0.86 4.17 -2.44
CA VAL A 20 -0.15 2.96 -2.89
C VAL A 20 0.23 3.13 -4.35
N ILE A 21 1.52 2.96 -4.66
CA ILE A 21 2.06 2.98 -6.01
C ILE A 21 2.26 1.53 -6.46
N ALA A 22 1.61 1.16 -7.57
CA ALA A 22 1.77 -0.14 -8.18
C ALA A 22 2.80 -0.09 -9.32
N PHE A 23 3.64 -1.13 -9.37
CA PHE A 23 4.64 -1.35 -10.38
C PHE A 23 4.46 -2.73 -11.01
N ARG A 24 4.68 -2.79 -12.32
CA ARG A 24 4.88 -4.01 -13.07
C ARG A 24 6.33 -4.46 -12.94
N ARG A 25 6.58 -5.72 -12.58
CA ARG A 25 7.92 -6.30 -12.50
C ARG A 25 8.20 -7.18 -13.72
N GLY A 26 9.20 -6.81 -14.51
CA GLY A 26 9.73 -7.64 -15.59
C GLY A 26 10.57 -8.81 -15.06
N ALA A 27 10.80 -9.84 -15.87
CA ALA A 27 11.60 -11.02 -15.51
C ALA A 27 13.03 -10.67 -15.04
N ASN A 28 13.59 -9.57 -15.56
CA ASN A 28 14.88 -9.00 -15.16
C ASN A 28 14.82 -8.12 -13.89
N GLY A 29 13.68 -8.07 -13.21
CA GLY A 29 13.47 -7.25 -12.02
C GLY A 29 13.14 -5.78 -12.29
N ARG A 30 13.16 -5.31 -13.56
CA ARG A 30 12.83 -3.91 -13.87
C ARG A 30 11.40 -3.58 -13.43
N LEU A 31 11.27 -2.51 -12.63
CA LEU A 31 9.99 -1.97 -12.20
C LEU A 31 9.53 -0.89 -13.18
N THR A 32 8.30 -1.02 -13.66
CA THR A 32 7.64 0.00 -14.48
C THR A 32 6.40 0.48 -13.73
N ARG A 33 6.38 1.76 -13.35
CA ARG A 33 5.26 2.36 -12.62
C ARG A 33 3.98 2.24 -13.46
N VAL A 34 2.90 1.77 -12.83
CA VAL A 34 1.58 1.64 -13.45
C VAL A 34 0.71 2.81 -13.06
N LYS A 35 0.43 2.93 -11.77
CA LYS A 35 -0.52 3.91 -11.22
C LYS A 35 -0.33 4.09 -9.71
N ALA A 36 -0.70 5.26 -9.20
CA ALA A 36 -0.90 5.49 -7.77
C ALA A 36 -2.39 5.44 -7.43
N TYR A 37 -2.71 4.86 -6.29
CA TYR A 37 -4.06 4.69 -5.76
C TYR A 37 -4.14 5.40 -4.42
N GLU A 38 -5.13 6.28 -4.26
CA GLU A 38 -5.41 6.93 -2.99
C GLU A 38 -5.81 5.88 -1.95
N THR A 39 -5.25 5.95 -0.75
CA THR A 39 -5.72 5.10 0.36
C THR A 39 -6.99 5.66 1.00
N GLY A 40 -7.29 6.95 0.78
CA GLY A 40 -8.33 7.67 1.52
C GLY A 40 -7.92 8.04 2.94
N GLY A 41 -6.67 7.76 3.34
CA GLY A 41 -6.09 8.16 4.62
C GLY A 41 -4.85 9.03 4.46
N ARG A 42 -4.22 9.35 5.58
CA ARG A 42 -3.01 10.20 5.63
C ARG A 42 -1.85 9.42 6.24
N GLY A 43 -0.66 9.61 5.65
CA GLY A 43 0.60 9.24 6.28
C GLY A 43 0.95 10.25 7.37
N THR A 44 2.08 10.06 8.02
CA THR A 44 2.60 11.01 9.00
C THR A 44 3.30 12.20 8.36
N GLY A 45 3.80 12.08 7.11
CA GLY A 45 4.59 13.13 6.47
C GLY A 45 5.99 13.31 7.05
N LYS A 46 6.39 12.48 8.02
CA LYS A 46 7.67 12.61 8.73
C LYS A 46 8.77 11.83 8.02
N ALA A 47 9.86 12.51 7.69
CA ALA A 47 11.02 11.91 7.01
C ALA A 47 12.11 11.39 7.96
N GLN A 48 12.25 11.95 9.18
CA GLN A 48 13.34 11.57 10.10
C GLN A 48 13.19 10.18 10.71
N VAL A 49 11.98 9.78 11.07
CA VAL A 49 11.62 8.40 11.42
C VAL A 49 10.26 8.14 10.80
N ASP A 50 10.25 7.35 9.73
CA ASP A 50 9.01 6.96 9.06
C ASP A 50 8.44 5.70 9.75
N PRO A 51 7.34 5.81 10.53
CA PRO A 51 6.74 4.64 11.15
C PRO A 51 6.16 3.64 10.14
N LEU A 52 5.93 4.08 8.89
CA LEU A 52 5.46 3.23 7.79
C LEU A 52 6.61 2.54 7.04
N ALA A 53 7.88 2.76 7.41
CA ALA A 53 8.99 1.90 7.01
C ALA A 53 8.97 0.50 7.69
N SER A 54 7.86 0.15 8.35
CA SER A 54 7.57 -1.16 8.89
C SER A 54 7.22 -2.17 7.79
N GLN A 55 7.68 -3.42 7.91
CA GLN A 55 7.31 -4.51 6.99
C GLN A 55 5.79 -4.74 6.92
N GLY A 56 5.05 -4.41 7.99
CA GLY A 56 3.61 -4.61 8.08
C GLY A 56 2.76 -3.38 7.73
N SER A 57 3.37 -2.27 7.27
CA SER A 57 2.61 -1.05 6.94
C SER A 57 1.80 -1.18 5.65
N LEU A 58 2.21 -2.09 4.76
CA LEU A 58 1.54 -2.48 3.54
C LEU A 58 1.64 -4.00 3.39
N ILE A 59 0.52 -4.72 3.51
CA ILE A 59 0.51 -6.18 3.47
C ILE A 59 -0.48 -6.73 2.45
N LEU A 60 0.02 -7.64 1.60
CA LEU A 60 -0.81 -8.41 0.67
C LEU A 60 -1.36 -9.63 1.40
N SER A 61 -2.67 -9.88 1.29
CA SER A 61 -3.31 -11.02 1.93
C SER A 61 -2.74 -12.36 1.46
N ARG A 62 -2.82 -13.38 2.32
CA ARG A 62 -2.69 -14.77 1.85
C ARG A 62 -3.66 -14.99 0.68
N GLY A 63 -3.17 -15.56 -0.42
CA GLY A 63 -3.93 -15.72 -1.67
C GLY A 63 -4.01 -14.48 -2.57
N GLY A 64 -3.48 -13.33 -2.16
CA GLY A 64 -3.29 -12.16 -3.03
C GLY A 64 -4.54 -11.38 -3.41
N GLY A 65 -5.71 -11.68 -2.83
CA GLY A 65 -6.98 -11.05 -3.19
C GLY A 65 -7.23 -9.66 -2.57
N PHE A 66 -6.47 -9.31 -1.53
CA PHE A 66 -6.54 -8.01 -0.86
C PHE A 66 -5.15 -7.43 -0.56
N LEU A 67 -5.07 -6.10 -0.54
CA LEU A 67 -3.92 -5.35 -0.04
C LEU A 67 -4.40 -4.40 1.05
N PHE A 68 -3.75 -4.41 2.20
CA PHE A 68 -4.06 -3.55 3.34
C PHE A 68 -2.98 -2.51 3.53
N ALA A 69 -3.38 -1.25 3.71
CA ALA A 69 -2.48 -0.10 3.86
C ALA A 69 -2.76 0.63 5.18
N VAL A 70 -1.71 0.86 5.96
CA VAL A 70 -1.79 1.58 7.23
C VAL A 70 -1.64 3.09 6.99
N ASN A 71 -2.58 3.87 7.53
CA ASN A 71 -2.56 5.33 7.47
C ASN A 71 -2.34 5.90 8.87
N ALA A 72 -1.08 5.92 9.29
CA ALA A 72 -0.68 6.38 10.62
C ALA A 72 -1.16 7.82 10.94
N GLY A 73 -1.16 8.72 9.96
CA GLY A 73 -1.56 10.12 10.18
C GLY A 73 -3.06 10.33 10.37
N SER A 74 -3.88 9.38 9.93
CA SER A 74 -5.34 9.41 10.07
C SER A 74 -5.89 8.30 10.97
N ASN A 75 -5.04 7.53 11.67
CA ASN A 75 -5.46 6.46 12.57
C ASN A 75 -6.38 5.42 11.90
N SER A 76 -6.14 5.11 10.63
CA SER A 76 -7.03 4.28 9.82
C SER A 76 -6.28 3.21 9.02
N ILE A 77 -7.02 2.19 8.59
CA ILE A 77 -6.56 1.14 7.69
C ILE A 77 -7.41 1.17 6.44
N SER A 78 -6.77 1.09 5.29
CA SER A 78 -7.42 0.99 3.99
C SER A 78 -7.31 -0.43 3.44
N SER A 79 -8.39 -0.93 2.86
CA SER A 79 -8.44 -2.24 2.21
C SER A 79 -8.66 -2.06 0.72
N PHE A 80 -7.83 -2.70 -0.09
CA PHE A 80 -7.97 -2.74 -1.55
C PHE A 80 -8.27 -4.15 -2.02
N ARG A 81 -9.23 -4.30 -2.93
CA ARG A 81 -9.34 -5.50 -3.79
C ARG A 81 -8.21 -5.49 -4.80
N VAL A 82 -7.57 -6.65 -4.99
CA VAL A 82 -6.54 -6.84 -6.01
C VAL A 82 -7.15 -7.65 -7.15
N ALA A 83 -7.23 -7.04 -8.34
CA ALA A 83 -7.66 -7.76 -9.53
C ALA A 83 -6.56 -8.70 -10.04
N ASN A 84 -6.91 -9.68 -10.88
CA ASN A 84 -5.93 -10.57 -11.53
C ASN A 84 -4.85 -9.81 -12.33
N SER A 85 -5.18 -8.61 -12.82
CA SER A 85 -4.24 -7.71 -13.50
C SER A 85 -3.26 -6.98 -12.55
N GLY A 86 -3.43 -7.13 -11.23
CA GLY A 86 -2.71 -6.37 -10.21
C GLY A 86 -3.22 -4.94 -9.99
N ARG A 87 -4.36 -4.58 -10.58
CA ARG A 87 -4.98 -3.28 -10.32
C ARG A 87 -5.67 -3.30 -8.96
N LEU A 88 -5.58 -2.17 -8.27
CA LEU A 88 -6.19 -1.99 -6.96
C LEU A 88 -7.51 -1.23 -7.09
N THR A 89 -8.49 -1.64 -6.30
CA THR A 89 -9.73 -0.89 -6.07
C THR A 89 -9.88 -0.70 -4.57
N LEU A 90 -9.95 0.54 -4.10
CA LEU A 90 -10.22 0.83 -2.69
C LEU A 90 -11.64 0.34 -2.38
N VAL A 91 -11.78 -0.52 -1.36
CA VAL A 91 -13.07 -1.09 -0.96
C VAL A 91 -13.51 -0.66 0.42
N ASN A 92 -12.58 -0.25 1.29
CA ASN A 92 -12.94 0.28 2.60
C ASN A 92 -11.80 1.13 3.20
N VAL A 93 -12.18 2.05 4.10
CA VAL A 93 -11.29 2.80 5.00
C VAL A 93 -11.94 2.80 6.38
N VAL A 94 -11.30 2.16 7.35
CA VAL A 94 -11.86 2.00 8.69
C VAL A 94 -10.93 2.57 9.76
N PRO A 95 -11.45 3.11 10.88
CA PRO A 95 -10.63 3.44 12.04
C PRO A 95 -9.86 2.21 12.50
N SER A 96 -8.59 2.38 12.89
CA SER A 96 -7.81 1.28 13.45
C SER A 96 -8.13 1.01 14.92
N GLY A 97 -8.90 1.89 15.58
CA GLY A 97 -9.18 1.86 17.02
C GLY A 97 -8.02 2.33 17.90
N GLY A 98 -6.90 2.74 17.32
CA GLY A 98 -5.70 3.20 18.02
C GLY A 98 -5.16 4.51 17.47
N VAL A 99 -3.99 4.93 17.94
CA VAL A 99 -3.31 6.16 17.49
C VAL A 99 -2.03 5.80 16.75
N LYS A 100 -1.86 6.35 15.55
CA LYS A 100 -0.70 6.17 14.67
C LYS A 100 -0.29 4.70 14.51
N PRO A 101 -1.21 3.83 14.00
CA PRO A 101 -0.87 2.44 13.70
C PRO A 101 0.32 2.39 12.73
N ASN A 102 1.13 1.34 12.84
CA ASN A 102 2.35 1.17 12.03
C ASN A 102 2.44 -0.21 11.34
N SER A 103 1.71 -1.22 11.78
CA SER A 103 1.76 -2.56 11.20
C SER A 103 0.42 -3.32 11.28
N ILE A 104 0.29 -4.31 10.41
CA ILE A 104 -0.74 -5.36 10.40
C ILE A 104 -0.01 -6.71 10.32
N CYS A 105 -0.51 -7.75 11.00
CA CYS A 105 -0.04 -9.12 10.90
C CYS A 105 -1.12 -10.06 10.32
N GLN A 106 -0.71 -11.21 9.76
CA GLN A 106 -1.58 -12.19 9.10
C GLN A 106 -1.17 -13.65 9.30
#